data_AF-A0A351EYL3-F1
#
_entry.id   AF-A0A351EYL3-F1
#
_cell.length_a   1.000
_cell.length_b   1.000
_cell.length_c   1.000
_cell.angle_alpha   90.00
_cell.angle_beta   90.00
_cell.angle_gamma   90.00
#
_symmetry.space_group_name_H-M   'P 1'
#
loop_
_entity.id
_entity.type
_entity.pdbx_description
1 polymer ?
#
loop_
_entity_poly.entity_id
_entity_poly.type
_entity_poly.pdbx_seq_one_letter_code
_entity_poly.pdbx_strand_id
1 'polypeptide(L)'
;MSTAQPVVPSVFLLVPGPWEDEASLLDALATVTLPLGTFDDGPIAADHVRFGLVQDPAGFGNALSWSRDGQRDELVAAANACNAAALIEVGTTLDLAIPTLRKISEALRTSGGVGIRVESSGAAVDWPTWFAALDASTAHELVHHTTLLVADGKVTYTTGMHAFQRPDALVEGHDPDLVSVFCSFQVVEDPVLMTGHTYGADADQPRRAIERWPDYRFGPDDGRHNPFGFWRLTEPGVPGPVTSDPLPVIIPPLVVTLAAAEREQGRPLTQEEVEAHVADGAATMVSAIEAIRLERARGYADIEPSLAWGQWQIARSL
;
A
#
# COMPACT_ATOMS: atom_id res chain seq x y z
N MET A 1 -23.92 7.15 16.19
CA MET A 1 -22.57 6.67 15.82
C MET A 1 -22.71 5.22 15.39
N SER A 2 -22.82 4.96 14.09
CA SER A 2 -22.66 3.60 13.58
C SER A 2 -21.18 3.29 13.76
N THR A 3 -20.85 2.36 14.65
CA THR A 3 -19.51 1.81 14.74
C THR A 3 -19.29 0.99 13.48
N ALA A 4 -18.87 1.64 12.39
CA ALA A 4 -18.36 0.94 11.23
C ALA A 4 -17.30 -0.04 11.75
N GLN A 5 -17.44 -1.32 11.41
CA GLN A 5 -16.44 -2.31 11.78
C GLN A 5 -15.09 -1.86 11.21
N PRO A 6 -13.99 -2.00 11.98
CA PRO A 6 -12.67 -1.65 11.49
C PRO A 6 -12.38 -2.43 10.20
N VAL A 7 -11.81 -1.74 9.21
CA VAL A 7 -11.40 -2.37 7.96
C VAL A 7 -10.23 -3.30 8.28
N VAL A 8 -10.36 -4.58 7.93
CA VAL A 8 -9.26 -5.53 8.01
C VAL A 8 -8.35 -5.28 6.80
N PRO A 9 -7.06 -4.92 7.00
CA PRO A 9 -6.12 -4.85 5.89
C PRO A 9 -5.94 -6.23 5.27
N SER A 10 -5.67 -6.28 3.97
CA SER A 10 -5.35 -7.54 3.32
C SER A 10 -4.19 -7.42 2.33
N VAL A 11 -3.49 -8.55 2.18
CA VAL A 11 -2.40 -8.72 1.22
C VAL A 11 -2.88 -9.64 0.13
N PHE A 12 -2.70 -9.22 -1.12
CA PHE A 12 -2.99 -10.02 -2.30
C PHE A 12 -1.69 -10.47 -2.99
N LEU A 13 -1.57 -11.77 -3.22
CA LEU A 13 -0.49 -12.38 -3.97
C LEU A 13 -1.05 -13.11 -5.20
N LEU A 14 -0.38 -12.95 -6.33
CA LEU A 14 -0.62 -13.73 -7.54
C LEU A 14 0.57 -14.65 -7.78
N VAL A 15 0.31 -15.95 -7.90
CA VAL A 15 1.34 -16.97 -8.08
C VAL A 15 1.00 -17.79 -9.30
N PRO A 16 1.68 -17.63 -10.46
CA PRO A 16 1.44 -18.47 -11.62
C PRO A 16 1.90 -19.91 -11.38
N GLY A 17 1.16 -20.89 -11.92
CA GLY A 17 1.47 -22.31 -11.72
C GLY A 17 0.60 -23.26 -12.56
N PRO A 18 0.67 -24.57 -12.28
CA PRO A 18 0.14 -25.61 -13.17
C PRO A 18 -1.33 -25.99 -12.90
N TRP A 19 -2.04 -25.27 -12.03
CA TRP A 19 -3.39 -25.65 -11.60
C TRP A 19 -4.41 -25.44 -12.72
N GLU A 20 -5.31 -26.41 -12.91
CA GLU A 20 -6.33 -26.38 -13.97
C GLU A 20 -7.64 -25.73 -13.49
N ASP A 21 -7.98 -26.00 -12.22
CA ASP A 21 -9.19 -25.53 -11.55
C ASP A 21 -8.95 -25.26 -10.06
N GLU A 22 -9.92 -24.65 -9.37
CA GLU A 22 -9.82 -24.34 -7.94
C GLU A 22 -9.66 -25.59 -7.06
N ALA A 23 -10.15 -26.76 -7.51
CA ALA A 23 -9.99 -28.00 -6.77
C ALA A 23 -8.52 -28.46 -6.76
N SER A 24 -7.85 -28.40 -7.91
CA SER A 24 -6.42 -28.70 -8.03
C SER A 24 -5.54 -27.70 -7.25
N LEU A 25 -5.97 -26.43 -7.15
CA LEU A 25 -5.32 -25.45 -6.29
C LEU A 25 -5.55 -25.73 -4.80
N LEU A 26 -6.78 -26.10 -4.40
CA LEU A 26 -7.08 -26.49 -3.03
C LEU A 26 -6.26 -27.72 -2.61
N ASP A 27 -6.10 -28.71 -3.49
CA ASP A 27 -5.24 -29.87 -3.25
C ASP A 27 -3.78 -29.48 -3.05
N ALA A 28 -3.27 -28.51 -3.82
CA ALA A 28 -1.94 -27.95 -3.62
C ALA A 28 -1.78 -27.26 -2.25
N LEU A 29 -2.84 -26.62 -1.76
CA LEU A 29 -2.90 -25.96 -0.45
C LEU A 29 -3.27 -26.91 0.71
N ALA A 30 -3.53 -28.20 0.46
CA ALA A 30 -4.03 -29.13 1.47
C ALA A 30 -3.07 -29.35 2.66
N THR A 31 -1.78 -29.07 2.47
CA THR A 31 -0.76 -29.13 3.54
C THR A 31 -0.82 -27.91 4.47
N VAL A 32 -1.53 -26.85 4.08
CA VAL A 32 -1.70 -25.63 4.87
C VAL A 32 -2.80 -25.86 5.90
N THR A 33 -2.43 -25.98 7.18
CA THR A 33 -3.37 -26.21 8.29
C THR A 33 -4.11 -24.95 8.74
N LEU A 34 -4.26 -23.96 7.86
CA LEU A 34 -4.91 -22.68 8.17
C LEU A 34 -6.38 -22.69 7.71
N PRO A 35 -7.24 -21.84 8.29
CA PRO A 35 -8.59 -21.64 7.75
C PRO A 35 -8.49 -21.07 6.33
N LEU A 36 -8.78 -21.89 5.32
CA LEU A 36 -8.86 -21.50 3.92
C LEU A 36 -10.32 -21.31 3.52
N GLY A 37 -10.62 -20.19 2.87
CA GLY A 37 -11.89 -19.94 2.20
C GLY A 37 -11.70 -19.60 0.72
N THR A 38 -12.78 -19.59 -0.04
CA THR A 38 -12.79 -18.99 -1.38
C THR A 38 -13.12 -17.50 -1.28
N PHE A 39 -12.91 -16.75 -2.37
CA PHE A 39 -13.40 -15.37 -2.46
C PHE A 39 -14.92 -15.29 -2.35
N ASP A 40 -15.40 -14.24 -1.69
CA ASP A 40 -16.81 -13.87 -1.57
C ASP A 40 -16.95 -12.34 -1.65
N ASP A 41 -18.17 -11.83 -1.76
CA ASP A 41 -18.45 -10.38 -1.89
C ASP A 41 -18.27 -9.60 -0.56
N GLY A 42 -17.92 -10.28 0.53
CA GLY A 42 -17.79 -9.72 1.87
C GLY A 42 -16.35 -9.40 2.27
N PRO A 43 -16.15 -8.53 3.30
CA PRO A 43 -14.83 -8.22 3.82
C PRO A 43 -14.18 -9.48 4.41
N ILE A 44 -12.86 -9.62 4.23
CA ILE A 44 -12.09 -10.69 4.83
C ILE A 44 -12.02 -10.51 6.36
N ALA A 45 -12.04 -11.63 7.09
CA ALA A 45 -11.81 -11.62 8.53
C ALA A 45 -10.31 -11.58 8.84
N ALA A 46 -9.95 -11.02 10.01
CA ALA A 46 -8.56 -10.98 10.45
C ALA A 46 -7.93 -12.38 10.47
N ASP A 47 -6.69 -12.46 9.98
CA ASP A 47 -5.87 -13.67 9.88
C ASP A 47 -6.48 -14.84 9.08
N HIS A 48 -7.57 -14.59 8.34
CA HIS A 48 -8.13 -15.56 7.41
C HIS A 48 -7.38 -15.52 6.08
N VAL A 49 -7.43 -16.65 5.37
CA VAL A 49 -6.84 -16.80 4.04
C VAL A 49 -7.96 -17.12 3.06
N ARG A 50 -8.02 -16.37 1.97
CA ARG A 50 -8.83 -16.72 0.81
C ARG A 50 -7.94 -17.09 -0.36
N PHE A 51 -8.44 -17.99 -1.20
CA PHE A 51 -7.79 -18.34 -2.44
C PHE A 51 -8.81 -18.36 -3.58
N GLY A 52 -8.29 -18.23 -4.79
CA GLY A 52 -9.04 -18.35 -6.04
C GLY A 52 -8.08 -18.62 -7.19
N LEU A 53 -8.63 -18.96 -8.35
CA LEU A 53 -7.84 -19.21 -9.53
C LEU A 53 -8.13 -18.15 -10.60
N VAL A 54 -7.07 -17.52 -11.10
CA VAL A 54 -7.12 -16.61 -12.25
C VAL A 54 -6.60 -17.35 -13.46
N GLN A 55 -7.33 -17.33 -14.56
CA GLN A 55 -6.90 -17.92 -15.83
C GLN A 55 -6.57 -16.83 -16.85
N ASP A 56 -5.42 -16.96 -17.50
CA ASP A 56 -5.03 -16.10 -18.61
C ASP A 56 -4.36 -16.95 -19.70
N PRO A 57 -5.02 -17.18 -20.86
CA PRO A 57 -4.45 -17.92 -21.98
C PRO A 57 -3.20 -17.25 -22.59
N ALA A 58 -2.98 -15.96 -22.36
CA ALA A 58 -1.78 -15.25 -22.81
C ALA A 58 -0.58 -15.47 -21.86
N GLY A 59 -0.81 -16.09 -20.70
CA GLY A 59 0.18 -16.32 -19.66
C GLY A 59 0.47 -15.09 -18.79
N PHE A 60 1.28 -15.29 -17.76
CA PHE A 60 1.47 -14.30 -16.69
C PHE A 60 2.82 -13.55 -16.75
N GLY A 61 3.58 -13.66 -17.85
CA GLY A 61 4.91 -13.07 -17.93
C GLY A 61 4.93 -11.55 -17.75
N ASN A 62 3.94 -10.83 -18.28
CA ASN A 62 3.84 -9.39 -18.05
C ASN A 62 3.63 -9.07 -16.57
N ALA A 63 2.83 -9.87 -15.87
CA ALA A 63 2.57 -9.69 -14.46
C ALA A 63 3.85 -9.85 -13.62
N LEU A 64 4.76 -10.74 -14.04
CA LEU A 64 6.00 -11.08 -13.35
C LEU A 64 7.24 -10.39 -13.96
N SER A 65 7.07 -9.30 -14.70
CA SER A 65 8.14 -8.70 -15.50
C SER A 65 9.12 -7.81 -14.71
N TRP A 66 8.68 -7.18 -13.63
CA TRP A 66 9.47 -6.18 -12.92
C TRP A 66 9.55 -6.46 -11.43
N SER A 67 10.77 -6.30 -10.91
CA SER A 67 11.05 -6.21 -9.48
C SER A 67 11.72 -4.86 -9.19
N ARG A 68 11.96 -4.59 -7.91
CA ARG A 68 12.77 -3.45 -7.49
C ARG A 68 14.18 -3.46 -8.06
N ASP A 69 14.77 -4.65 -8.22
CA ASP A 69 16.13 -4.83 -8.71
C ASP A 69 16.21 -4.92 -10.26
N GLY A 70 15.08 -4.66 -10.94
CA GLY A 70 14.99 -4.63 -12.39
C GLY A 70 14.13 -5.75 -12.99
N GLN A 71 14.31 -5.94 -14.30
CA GLN A 71 13.53 -6.88 -15.12
C GLN A 71 13.86 -8.34 -14.79
N ARG A 72 12.85 -9.22 -14.87
CA ARG A 72 12.91 -10.62 -14.41
C ARG A 72 12.75 -11.64 -15.53
N ASP A 73 13.60 -11.61 -16.55
CA ASP A 73 13.44 -12.41 -17.78
C ASP A 73 13.19 -13.92 -17.56
N GLU A 74 13.92 -14.55 -16.63
CA GLU A 74 13.72 -15.97 -16.32
C GLU A 74 12.33 -16.23 -15.70
N LEU A 75 11.88 -15.34 -14.83
CA LEU A 75 10.57 -15.44 -14.18
C LEU A 75 9.44 -15.17 -15.19
N VAL A 76 9.65 -14.22 -16.10
CA VAL A 76 8.74 -13.93 -17.22
C VAL A 76 8.55 -15.17 -18.08
N ALA A 77 9.65 -15.82 -18.47
CA ALA A 77 9.59 -17.03 -19.30
C ALA A 77 8.83 -18.17 -18.60
N ALA A 78 9.09 -18.40 -17.31
CA ALA A 78 8.39 -19.40 -16.53
C ALA A 78 6.89 -19.09 -16.37
N ALA A 79 6.54 -17.82 -16.06
CA ALA A 79 5.16 -17.39 -15.88
C ALA A 79 4.34 -17.38 -17.19
N ASN A 80 4.98 -17.16 -18.35
CA ASN A 80 4.34 -17.29 -19.65
C ASN A 80 4.00 -18.74 -20.02
N ALA A 81 4.61 -19.74 -19.37
CA ALA A 81 4.27 -21.13 -19.56
C ALA A 81 3.06 -21.58 -18.71
N CYS A 82 2.57 -20.71 -17.81
CA CYS A 82 1.41 -20.97 -16.96
C CYS A 82 0.17 -20.30 -17.54
N ASN A 83 -0.93 -21.05 -17.65
CA ASN A 83 -2.23 -20.51 -18.08
C ASN A 83 -3.14 -20.17 -16.89
N ALA A 84 -2.70 -20.47 -15.68
CA ALA A 84 -3.41 -20.15 -14.44
C ALA A 84 -2.46 -19.62 -13.37
N ALA A 85 -3.02 -18.87 -12.43
CA ALA A 85 -2.36 -18.37 -11.25
C ALA A 85 -3.26 -18.46 -10.03
N ALA A 86 -2.68 -18.87 -8.90
CA ALA A 86 -3.34 -18.76 -7.61
C ALA A 86 -3.39 -17.28 -7.21
N LEU A 87 -4.59 -16.79 -6.91
CA LEU A 87 -4.79 -15.53 -6.23
C LEU A 87 -5.01 -15.83 -4.75
N ILE A 88 -4.17 -15.29 -3.89
CA ILE A 88 -4.21 -15.47 -2.44
C ILE A 88 -4.49 -14.14 -1.78
N GLU A 89 -5.46 -14.08 -0.88
CA GLU A 89 -5.70 -12.96 0.02
C GLU A 89 -5.44 -13.40 1.47
N VAL A 90 -4.69 -12.60 2.22
CA VAL A 90 -4.49 -12.81 3.67
C VAL A 90 -4.98 -11.59 4.42
N GLY A 91 -5.91 -11.78 5.37
CA GLY A 91 -6.57 -10.71 6.13
C GLY A 91 -5.71 -10.12 7.24
N THR A 92 -4.53 -9.61 6.91
CA THR A 92 -3.68 -8.81 7.82
C THR A 92 -2.65 -8.02 7.00
N THR A 93 -1.74 -7.29 7.65
CA THR A 93 -0.63 -6.60 6.97
C THR A 93 0.52 -7.57 6.64
N LEU A 94 1.33 -7.22 5.65
CA LEU A 94 2.37 -8.10 5.11
C LEU A 94 3.40 -8.55 6.16
N ASP A 95 3.79 -7.64 7.05
CA ASP A 95 4.71 -7.90 8.17
C ASP A 95 4.13 -8.86 9.21
N LEU A 96 2.83 -8.82 9.46
CA LEU A 96 2.15 -9.75 10.36
C LEU A 96 1.79 -11.08 9.68
N ALA A 97 1.65 -11.08 8.36
CA ALA A 97 1.28 -12.24 7.57
C ALA A 97 2.42 -13.27 7.40
N ILE A 98 3.67 -12.95 7.78
CA ILE A 98 4.87 -13.79 7.51
C ILE A 98 4.67 -15.28 7.86
N PRO A 99 4.17 -15.67 9.05
CA PRO A 99 4.01 -17.09 9.38
C PRO A 99 2.99 -17.81 8.49
N THR A 100 1.95 -17.10 8.06
CA THR A 100 0.91 -17.60 7.16
C THR A 100 1.44 -17.69 5.73
N LEU A 101 2.09 -16.61 5.27
CA LEU A 101 2.69 -16.52 3.95
C LEU A 101 3.75 -17.59 3.74
N ARG A 102 4.58 -17.90 4.74
CA ARG A 102 5.57 -18.98 4.64
C ARG A 102 4.92 -20.31 4.28
N LYS A 103 3.88 -20.72 5.01
CA LYS A 103 3.20 -22.01 4.80
C LYS A 103 2.54 -22.07 3.41
N ILE A 104 1.84 -21.00 3.02
CA ILE A 104 1.17 -20.92 1.72
C ILE A 104 2.22 -20.94 0.60
N SER A 105 3.29 -20.15 0.73
CA SER A 105 4.36 -20.07 -0.27
C SER A 105 5.08 -21.39 -0.45
N GLU A 106 5.33 -22.13 0.64
CA GLU A 106 5.92 -23.48 0.57
C GLU A 106 5.01 -24.44 -0.18
N ALA A 107 3.72 -24.45 0.15
CA ALA A 107 2.73 -25.29 -0.53
C ALA A 107 2.66 -24.99 -2.04
N LEU A 108 2.50 -23.72 -2.40
CA LEU A 108 2.42 -23.28 -3.80
C LEU A 108 3.70 -23.55 -4.59
N ARG A 109 4.88 -23.30 -3.99
CA ARG A 109 6.16 -23.61 -4.64
C ARG A 109 6.30 -25.12 -4.86
N THR A 110 6.01 -25.93 -3.85
CA THR A 110 6.14 -27.40 -3.95
C THR A 110 5.16 -28.00 -4.96
N SER A 111 4.01 -27.37 -5.18
CA SER A 111 3.05 -27.75 -6.23
C SER A 111 3.35 -27.17 -7.60
N GLY A 112 4.51 -26.52 -7.81
CA GLY A 112 4.95 -26.06 -9.13
C GLY A 112 4.67 -24.58 -9.45
N GLY A 113 4.27 -23.77 -8.46
CA GLY A 113 4.21 -22.31 -8.63
C GLY A 113 5.58 -21.74 -9.00
N VAL A 114 5.62 -20.71 -9.84
CA VAL A 114 6.89 -20.23 -10.46
C VAL A 114 7.50 -19.02 -9.77
N GLY A 115 6.69 -18.20 -9.11
CA GLY A 115 7.09 -17.03 -8.33
C GLY A 115 5.88 -16.21 -7.93
N ILE A 116 6.11 -15.08 -7.27
CA ILE A 116 5.07 -14.25 -6.68
C ILE A 116 5.04 -12.88 -7.35
N ARG A 117 3.85 -12.40 -7.65
CA ARG A 117 3.57 -10.98 -7.79
C ARG A 117 2.83 -10.50 -6.54
N VAL A 118 3.35 -9.45 -5.92
CA VAL A 118 2.69 -8.75 -4.82
C VAL A 118 1.76 -7.71 -5.43
N GLU A 119 0.44 -7.89 -5.36
CA GLU A 119 -0.50 -7.04 -6.12
C GLU A 119 -0.50 -5.58 -5.65
N SER A 120 -0.23 -5.33 -4.36
CA SER A 120 -0.15 -3.97 -3.79
C SER A 120 0.93 -3.10 -4.44
N SER A 121 1.99 -3.70 -4.99
CA SER A 121 3.09 -2.97 -5.61
C SER A 121 3.24 -3.28 -7.11
N GLY A 122 2.83 -4.48 -7.52
CA GLY A 122 3.20 -5.10 -8.79
C GLY A 122 4.58 -5.77 -8.76
N ALA A 123 5.24 -5.88 -7.60
CA ALA A 123 6.58 -6.44 -7.50
C ALA A 123 6.60 -7.94 -7.77
N ALA A 124 7.45 -8.37 -8.71
CA ALA A 124 7.72 -9.76 -9.02
C ALA A 124 8.93 -10.28 -8.22
N VAL A 125 8.72 -11.36 -7.47
CA VAL A 125 9.71 -11.95 -6.57
C VAL A 125 9.85 -13.44 -6.89
N ASP A 126 11.08 -13.91 -7.06
CA ASP A 126 11.32 -15.35 -7.18
C ASP A 126 11.29 -16.02 -5.80
N TRP A 127 11.21 -17.34 -5.78
CA TRP A 127 11.17 -18.07 -4.51
C TRP A 127 12.39 -17.85 -3.62
N PRO A 128 13.65 -17.95 -4.10
CA PRO A 128 14.82 -17.69 -3.24
C PRO A 128 14.77 -16.33 -2.54
N THR A 129 14.46 -15.26 -3.28
CA THR A 129 14.38 -13.90 -2.77
C THR A 129 13.20 -13.74 -1.82
N TRP A 130 12.05 -14.31 -2.17
CA TRP A 130 10.86 -14.27 -1.31
C TRP A 130 11.10 -14.93 0.04
N PHE A 131 11.64 -16.16 0.05
CA PHE A 131 11.93 -16.84 1.32
C PHE A 131 13.02 -16.13 2.11
N ALA A 132 14.06 -15.61 1.46
CA ALA A 132 15.07 -14.78 2.13
C ALA A 132 14.45 -13.57 2.83
N ALA A 133 13.51 -12.87 2.16
CA ALA A 133 12.78 -11.75 2.74
C ALA A 133 11.89 -12.17 3.94
N LEU A 134 11.20 -13.32 3.85
CA LEU A 134 10.41 -13.86 4.96
C LEU A 134 11.25 -14.38 6.13
N ASP A 135 12.50 -14.77 5.89
CA ASP A 135 13.45 -15.29 6.90
C ASP A 135 14.31 -14.18 7.53
N ALA A 136 14.26 -12.96 6.99
CA ALA A 136 15.03 -11.84 7.48
C ALA A 136 14.64 -11.47 8.93
N SER A 137 15.64 -11.08 9.72
CA SER A 137 15.44 -10.66 11.12
C SER A 137 14.80 -9.29 11.26
N THR A 138 14.73 -8.52 10.17
CA THR A 138 14.13 -7.18 10.14
C THR A 138 13.19 -7.08 8.96
N ALA A 139 12.18 -6.22 9.07
CA ALA A 139 11.22 -5.97 7.99
C ALA A 139 11.85 -5.25 6.77
N HIS A 140 13.12 -4.85 6.82
CA HIS A 140 13.78 -4.13 5.72
C HIS A 140 13.78 -4.95 4.42
N GLU A 141 14.19 -6.21 4.48
CA GLU A 141 14.22 -7.10 3.30
C GLU A 141 12.83 -7.34 2.74
N LEU A 142 11.84 -7.48 3.64
CA LEU A 142 10.44 -7.62 3.25
C LEU A 142 9.96 -6.36 2.53
N VAL A 143 10.19 -5.17 3.06
CA VAL A 143 9.84 -3.91 2.40
C VAL A 143 10.55 -3.76 1.05
N HIS A 144 11.87 -4.02 1.00
CA HIS A 144 12.67 -3.90 -0.22
C HIS A 144 12.14 -4.81 -1.33
N HIS A 145 11.90 -6.09 -1.07
CA HIS A 145 11.51 -7.03 -2.12
C HIS A 145 10.02 -7.00 -2.48
N THR A 146 9.16 -6.41 -1.64
CA THR A 146 7.69 -6.41 -1.87
C THR A 146 7.13 -5.06 -2.31
N THR A 147 7.95 -4.01 -2.32
CA THR A 147 7.60 -2.71 -2.89
C THR A 147 8.33 -2.50 -4.20
N LEU A 148 7.70 -1.81 -5.16
CA LEU A 148 8.43 -1.35 -6.34
C LEU A 148 9.01 0.04 -6.09
N LEU A 149 10.09 0.32 -6.82
CA LEU A 149 10.71 1.63 -6.91
C LEU A 149 10.71 2.04 -8.38
N VAL A 150 10.20 3.25 -8.64
CA VAL A 150 10.21 3.85 -9.98
C VAL A 150 11.09 5.10 -9.90
N ALA A 151 12.09 5.17 -10.77
CA ALA A 151 12.97 6.33 -10.90
C ALA A 151 13.20 6.65 -12.37
N ASP A 152 12.61 7.73 -12.87
CA ASP A 152 12.67 8.13 -14.29
C ASP A 152 13.61 9.33 -14.55
N GLY A 153 14.31 9.78 -13.50
CA GLY A 153 15.20 10.94 -13.51
C GLY A 153 14.52 12.26 -13.13
N LYS A 154 13.20 12.37 -13.27
CA LYS A 154 12.41 13.54 -12.85
C LYS A 154 11.70 13.32 -11.53
N VAL A 155 11.31 12.08 -11.25
CA VAL A 155 10.69 11.69 -9.99
C VAL A 155 11.20 10.32 -9.59
N THR A 156 11.32 10.12 -8.29
CA THR A 156 11.57 8.82 -7.69
C THR A 156 10.49 8.54 -6.65
N TYR A 157 9.83 7.39 -6.76
CA TYR A 157 8.76 7.01 -5.85
C TYR A 157 8.67 5.51 -5.62
N THR A 158 7.99 5.12 -4.55
CA THR A 158 7.68 3.72 -4.23
C THR A 158 6.21 3.38 -4.44
N THR A 159 5.89 2.09 -4.58
CA THR A 159 4.52 1.58 -4.56
C THR A 159 4.41 0.35 -3.64
N GLY A 160 3.27 0.21 -2.98
CA GLY A 160 2.89 -0.97 -2.19
C GLY A 160 3.06 -0.85 -0.69
N MET A 161 3.42 0.31 -0.16
CA MET A 161 3.52 0.51 1.30
C MET A 161 2.18 0.32 2.03
N HIS A 162 1.05 0.38 1.32
CA HIS A 162 -0.28 0.11 1.92
C HIS A 162 -0.46 -1.34 2.37
N ALA A 163 0.33 -2.29 1.86
CA ALA A 163 0.39 -3.65 2.41
C ALA A 163 0.89 -3.69 3.87
N PHE A 164 1.52 -2.61 4.33
CA PHE A 164 1.94 -2.36 5.71
C PHE A 164 1.09 -1.29 6.41
N GLN A 165 -0.04 -0.87 5.80
CA GLN A 165 -0.80 0.33 6.20
C GLN A 165 0.09 1.58 6.35
N ARG A 166 1.00 1.77 5.40
CA ARG A 166 1.87 2.95 5.35
C ARG A 166 1.73 3.64 3.99
N PRO A 167 1.96 4.95 3.95
CA PRO A 167 2.09 5.68 2.69
C PRO A 167 3.38 5.38 1.97
N ASP A 168 3.32 5.46 0.65
CA ASP A 168 4.52 5.43 -0.18
C ASP A 168 5.36 6.69 0.02
N ALA A 169 6.49 6.78 -0.66
CA ALA A 169 7.35 7.95 -0.65
C ALA A 169 7.58 8.45 -2.08
N LEU A 170 7.74 9.76 -2.22
CA LEU A 170 8.01 10.44 -3.48
C LEU A 170 9.00 11.58 -3.25
N VAL A 171 9.96 11.71 -4.15
CA VAL A 171 10.89 12.83 -4.22
C VAL A 171 11.06 13.26 -5.69
N GLU A 172 11.18 14.56 -5.92
CA GLU A 172 11.55 15.09 -7.24
C GLU A 172 13.04 14.83 -7.51
N GLY A 173 13.35 14.45 -8.74
CA GLY A 173 14.69 14.03 -9.17
C GLY A 173 14.93 12.52 -9.00
N HIS A 174 16.21 12.15 -9.05
CA HIS A 174 16.68 10.77 -8.94
C HIS A 174 17.34 10.54 -7.58
N ASP A 175 16.59 9.97 -6.63
CA ASP A 175 17.07 9.68 -5.27
C ASP A 175 16.43 8.40 -4.72
N PRO A 176 16.76 7.23 -5.32
CA PRO A 176 16.15 5.95 -4.97
C PRO A 176 16.48 5.50 -3.55
N ASP A 177 17.69 5.79 -3.07
CA ASP A 177 18.14 5.39 -1.75
C ASP A 177 17.34 6.11 -0.66
N LEU A 178 17.10 7.42 -0.81
CA LEU A 178 16.31 8.18 0.14
C LEU A 178 14.90 7.60 0.33
N VAL A 179 14.16 7.38 -0.77
CA VAL A 179 12.79 6.85 -0.68
C VAL A 179 12.78 5.41 -0.17
N SER A 180 13.81 4.62 -0.50
CA SER A 180 14.01 3.25 -0.03
C SER A 180 14.15 3.19 1.49
N VAL A 181 15.12 3.93 2.02
CA VAL A 181 15.42 3.96 3.45
C VAL A 181 14.24 4.56 4.21
N PHE A 182 13.61 5.61 3.69
CA PHE A 182 12.43 6.21 4.33
C PHE A 182 11.25 5.24 4.41
N CYS A 183 10.97 4.46 3.36
CA CYS A 183 9.92 3.43 3.42
C CYS A 183 10.24 2.34 4.46
N SER A 184 11.50 1.90 4.53
CA SER A 184 11.94 0.95 5.54
C SER A 184 11.80 1.51 6.96
N PHE A 185 12.20 2.76 7.16
CA PHE A 185 12.05 3.49 8.43
C PHE A 185 10.60 3.53 8.90
N GLN A 186 9.64 3.77 7.99
CA GLN A 186 8.21 3.80 8.34
C GLN A 186 7.67 2.47 8.91
N VAL A 187 8.28 1.34 8.54
CA VAL A 187 7.85 -0.01 8.98
C VAL A 187 8.67 -0.49 10.18
N VAL A 188 9.99 -0.31 10.13
CA VAL A 188 10.91 -0.82 11.16
C VAL A 188 10.79 -0.01 12.46
N GLU A 189 10.68 1.32 12.36
CA GLU A 189 10.69 2.20 13.54
C GLU A 189 9.28 2.67 13.96
N ASP A 190 8.25 2.40 13.13
CA ASP A 190 6.87 2.91 13.26
C ASP A 190 6.77 4.37 13.78
N PRO A 191 7.43 5.33 13.11
CA PRO A 191 7.54 6.71 13.58
C PRO A 191 6.19 7.45 13.53
N VAL A 192 6.00 8.38 14.46
CA VAL A 192 4.89 9.35 14.41
C VAL A 192 5.28 10.49 13.46
N LEU A 193 4.83 10.41 12.22
CA LEU A 193 5.12 11.38 11.17
C LEU A 193 3.92 12.27 10.86
N MET A 194 4.18 13.57 10.69
CA MET A 194 3.19 14.58 10.28
C MET A 194 3.75 15.43 9.16
N THR A 195 2.87 15.98 8.32
CA THR A 195 3.23 17.05 7.39
C THR A 195 3.93 18.18 8.15
N GLY A 196 5.06 18.66 7.63
CA GLY A 196 5.93 19.64 8.28
C GLY A 196 7.10 19.07 9.07
N HIS A 197 7.10 17.77 9.40
CA HIS A 197 8.29 17.12 9.96
C HIS A 197 9.45 17.11 8.95
N THR A 198 10.66 16.84 9.45
CA THR A 198 11.84 16.70 8.57
C THR A 198 12.49 15.34 8.71
N TYR A 199 12.96 14.81 7.58
CA TYR A 199 13.65 13.53 7.48
C TYR A 199 14.99 13.68 6.76
N GLY A 200 15.99 12.95 7.21
CA GLY A 200 17.26 12.71 6.53
C GLY A 200 17.64 11.25 6.77
N ALA A 201 18.19 10.57 5.76
CA ALA A 201 18.48 9.14 5.85
C ALA A 201 19.62 8.82 6.84
N ASP A 202 20.51 9.79 7.09
CA ASP A 202 21.54 9.73 8.12
C ASP A 202 21.88 11.14 8.65
N ALA A 203 22.88 11.22 9.54
CA ALA A 203 23.29 12.48 10.17
C ALA A 203 24.01 13.47 9.22
N ASP A 204 24.57 12.98 8.13
CA ASP A 204 25.37 13.75 7.18
C ASP A 204 24.55 14.18 5.96
N GLN A 205 23.41 13.52 5.71
CA GLN A 205 22.50 13.86 4.63
C GLN A 205 21.63 15.08 4.94
N PRO A 206 21.33 15.91 3.92
CA PRO A 206 20.46 17.06 4.09
C PRO A 206 19.06 16.63 4.52
N ARG A 207 18.51 17.30 5.53
CA ARG A 207 17.12 17.10 5.94
C ARG A 207 16.17 17.76 4.96
N ARG A 208 15.07 17.07 4.69
CA ARG A 208 13.98 17.49 3.81
C ARG A 208 12.70 17.57 4.62
N ALA A 209 11.85 18.54 4.35
CA ALA A 209 10.50 18.53 4.90
C ALA A 209 9.69 17.41 4.24
N ILE A 210 8.69 16.89 4.96
CA ILE A 210 7.76 15.89 4.44
C ILE A 210 6.34 16.45 4.44
N GLU A 211 5.58 16.13 3.39
CA GLU A 211 4.18 16.49 3.23
C GLU A 211 3.38 15.26 2.83
N ARG A 212 2.24 15.03 3.47
CA ARG A 212 1.30 13.97 3.09
C ARG A 212 0.47 14.44 1.91
N TRP A 213 0.32 13.58 0.90
CA TRP A 213 -0.54 13.82 -0.26
C TRP A 213 -1.36 12.58 -0.60
N PRO A 214 -2.62 12.71 -1.05
CA PRO A 214 -3.38 11.59 -1.61
C PRO A 214 -2.66 10.98 -2.82
N ASP A 215 -2.84 9.69 -3.04
CA ASP A 215 -2.23 9.02 -4.17
C ASP A 215 -2.95 9.37 -5.48
N TYR A 216 -2.32 10.22 -6.29
CA TYR A 216 -2.79 10.55 -7.64
C TYR A 216 -2.16 9.70 -8.74
N ARG A 217 -1.26 8.77 -8.40
CA ARG A 217 -0.47 8.02 -9.39
C ARG A 217 -1.25 6.84 -9.95
N PHE A 218 -2.18 6.31 -9.16
CA PHE A 218 -3.01 5.15 -9.48
C PHE A 218 -4.47 5.46 -9.11
N GLY A 219 -5.42 5.00 -9.93
CA GLY A 219 -6.84 5.11 -9.62
C GLY A 219 -7.27 4.07 -8.58
N PRO A 220 -8.40 4.24 -7.87
CA PRO A 220 -8.83 3.36 -6.79
C PRO A 220 -9.02 1.88 -7.17
N ASP A 221 -9.31 1.61 -8.45
CA ASP A 221 -9.47 0.24 -8.98
C ASP A 221 -8.13 -0.45 -9.32
N ASP A 222 -7.01 0.28 -9.26
CA ASP A 222 -5.67 -0.27 -9.45
C ASP A 222 -5.15 -0.74 -8.08
N GLY A 223 -4.77 -2.02 -7.98
CA GLY A 223 -4.26 -2.60 -6.74
C GLY A 223 -3.02 -1.90 -6.17
N ARG A 224 -2.34 -1.04 -6.95
CA ARG A 224 -1.20 -0.23 -6.51
C ARG A 224 -1.59 1.08 -5.84
N HIS A 225 -2.86 1.49 -5.92
CA HIS A 225 -3.35 2.69 -5.26
C HIS A 225 -3.16 2.60 -3.76
N ASN A 226 -2.44 3.58 -3.19
CA ASN A 226 -2.24 3.65 -1.75
C ASN A 226 -3.33 4.52 -1.11
N PRO A 227 -4.29 3.95 -0.36
CA PRO A 227 -5.35 4.73 0.29
C PRO A 227 -4.83 5.62 1.42
N PHE A 228 -3.59 5.43 1.86
CA PHE A 228 -2.92 6.30 2.81
C PHE A 228 -2.07 7.39 2.11
N GLY A 229 -2.05 7.40 0.77
CA GLY A 229 -1.33 8.36 -0.04
C GLY A 229 0.18 8.10 -0.08
N PHE A 230 0.94 9.18 -0.19
CA PHE A 230 2.40 9.13 -0.11
C PHE A 230 2.94 10.34 0.68
N TRP A 231 4.17 10.20 1.17
CA TRP A 231 4.98 11.30 1.66
C TRP A 231 5.74 11.92 0.49
N ARG A 232 5.54 13.21 0.24
CA ARG A 232 6.40 14.01 -0.62
C ARG A 232 7.55 14.55 0.21
N LEU A 233 8.78 14.19 -0.14
CA LEU A 233 9.99 14.74 0.45
C LEU A 233 10.42 15.95 -0.39
N THR A 234 10.49 17.13 0.23
CA THR A 234 10.83 18.38 -0.46
C THR A 234 12.31 18.42 -0.85
N GLU A 235 12.71 19.45 -1.60
CA GLU A 235 14.13 19.78 -1.74
C GLU A 235 14.75 20.16 -0.38
N PRO A 236 16.06 19.90 -0.17
CA PRO A 236 16.78 20.34 1.01
C PRO A 236 16.64 21.84 1.28
N GLY A 237 16.39 22.19 2.54
CA GLY A 237 16.29 23.60 2.96
C GLY A 237 14.97 24.28 2.62
N VAL A 238 14.06 23.63 1.88
CA VAL A 238 12.68 24.10 1.77
C VAL A 238 11.99 23.87 3.12
N PRO A 239 11.49 24.93 3.78
CA PRO A 239 10.78 24.76 5.05
C PRO A 239 9.44 24.10 4.81
N GLY A 240 9.12 23.09 5.63
CA GLY A 240 7.79 22.52 5.69
C GLY A 240 6.80 23.46 6.39
N PRO A 241 5.49 23.21 6.23
CA PRO A 241 4.48 23.91 7.02
C PRO A 241 4.71 23.67 8.52
N VAL A 242 4.34 24.65 9.35
CA VAL A 242 4.40 24.49 10.80
C VAL A 242 3.32 23.51 11.23
N THR A 243 3.72 22.50 11.99
CA THR A 243 2.82 21.50 12.57
C THR A 243 2.91 21.51 14.08
N SER A 244 1.82 21.12 14.74
CA SER A 244 1.72 21.02 16.19
C SER A 244 1.04 19.72 16.59
N ASP A 245 1.51 19.10 17.66
CA ASP A 245 0.87 17.97 18.32
C ASP A 245 0.35 18.45 19.70
N PRO A 246 -0.96 18.38 19.99
CA PRO A 246 -2.04 17.78 19.20
C PRO A 246 -2.46 18.58 17.95
N LEU A 247 -3.12 17.90 17.02
CA LEU A 247 -3.66 18.43 15.77
C LEU A 247 -5.20 18.33 15.71
N PRO A 248 -5.88 19.21 14.96
CA PRO A 248 -7.31 19.09 14.74
C PRO A 248 -7.61 17.96 13.75
N VAL A 249 -8.48 17.03 14.16
CA VAL A 249 -9.09 16.03 13.27
C VAL A 249 -10.56 16.36 13.11
N ILE A 250 -10.98 16.60 11.87
CA ILE A 250 -12.38 16.90 11.52
C ILE A 250 -13.19 15.59 11.47
N ILE A 251 -14.36 15.59 12.10
CA ILE A 251 -15.25 14.43 12.17
C ILE A 251 -16.67 14.87 11.76
N PRO A 252 -17.28 14.23 10.73
CA PRO A 252 -16.75 13.11 9.94
C PRO A 252 -15.62 13.52 8.99
N PRO A 253 -14.88 12.55 8.40
CA PRO A 253 -13.73 12.82 7.53
C PRO A 253 -14.05 13.83 6.41
N LEU A 254 -13.12 14.75 6.14
CA LEU A 254 -13.29 15.81 5.14
C LEU A 254 -13.57 15.24 3.75
N VAL A 255 -12.89 14.16 3.35
CA VAL A 255 -13.13 13.50 2.06
C VAL A 255 -14.59 13.08 1.90
N VAL A 256 -15.24 12.65 2.99
CA VAL A 256 -16.65 12.22 2.98
C VAL A 256 -17.58 13.43 2.94
N THR A 257 -17.32 14.47 3.74
CA THR A 257 -18.19 15.66 3.79
C THR A 257 -18.12 16.47 2.51
N LEU A 258 -16.93 16.62 1.93
CA LEU A 258 -16.74 17.34 0.68
C LEU A 258 -17.39 16.59 -0.50
N ALA A 259 -17.23 15.25 -0.56
CA ALA A 259 -17.92 14.41 -1.55
C ALA A 259 -19.45 14.45 -1.41
N ALA A 260 -19.97 14.50 -0.18
CA ALA A 260 -21.39 14.66 0.06
C ALA A 260 -21.89 16.04 -0.41
N ALA A 261 -21.15 17.11 -0.11
CA ALA A 261 -21.49 18.46 -0.51
C ALA A 261 -21.48 18.65 -2.04
N GLU A 262 -20.50 18.14 -2.76
CA GLU A 262 -20.49 18.18 -4.24
C GLU A 262 -21.69 17.43 -4.85
N ARG A 263 -22.04 16.26 -4.29
CA ARG A 263 -23.22 15.49 -4.75
C ARG A 263 -24.53 16.23 -4.48
N GLU A 264 -24.65 16.90 -3.34
CA GLU A 264 -25.85 17.68 -2.99
C GLU A 264 -25.99 18.91 -3.88
N GLN A 265 -24.89 19.61 -4.16
CA GLN A 265 -24.90 20.80 -5.03
C GLN A 265 -24.98 20.46 -6.52
N GLY A 266 -24.63 19.23 -6.91
CA GLY A 266 -24.58 18.80 -8.31
C GLY A 266 -23.48 19.49 -9.12
N ARG A 267 -22.46 20.07 -8.46
CA ARG A 267 -21.29 20.69 -9.08
C ARG A 267 -20.05 20.57 -8.19
N PRO A 268 -18.85 20.69 -8.79
CA PRO A 268 -17.63 20.79 -7.99
C PRO A 268 -17.64 22.01 -7.06
N LEU A 269 -17.08 21.84 -5.85
CA LEU A 269 -16.88 22.93 -4.89
C LEU A 269 -15.77 23.87 -5.39
N THR A 270 -15.91 25.16 -5.05
CA THR A 270 -14.82 26.15 -5.19
C THR A 270 -13.84 26.04 -4.03
N GLN A 271 -12.70 26.73 -4.14
CA GLN A 271 -11.71 26.78 -3.06
C GLN A 271 -12.30 27.37 -1.78
N GLU A 272 -13.03 28.48 -1.90
CA GLU A 272 -13.66 29.15 -0.76
C GLU A 272 -14.68 28.25 -0.06
N GLU A 273 -15.39 27.41 -0.80
CA GLU A 273 -16.36 26.48 -0.22
C GLU A 273 -15.68 25.32 0.51
N VAL A 274 -14.58 24.79 -0.02
CA VAL A 274 -13.77 23.77 0.68
C VAL A 274 -13.18 24.35 1.96
N GLU A 275 -12.63 25.56 1.91
CA GLU A 275 -12.07 26.24 3.08
C GLU A 275 -13.16 26.55 4.12
N ALA A 276 -14.36 26.94 3.69
CA ALA A 276 -15.51 27.12 4.58
C ALA A 276 -15.92 25.80 5.25
N HIS A 277 -15.96 24.69 4.50
CA HIS A 277 -16.21 23.36 5.06
C HIS A 277 -15.17 22.95 6.12
N VAL A 278 -13.90 23.28 5.90
CA VAL A 278 -12.84 23.06 6.89
C VAL A 278 -13.05 23.92 8.14
N ALA A 279 -13.39 25.20 7.98
CA ALA A 279 -13.59 26.14 9.08
C ALA A 279 -14.82 25.80 9.95
N ASP A 280 -15.90 25.35 9.32
CA ASP A 280 -17.18 25.01 9.99
C ASP A 280 -17.20 23.55 10.48
N GLY A 281 -16.23 22.73 10.06
CA GLY A 281 -16.13 21.32 10.41
C GLY A 281 -15.95 21.10 11.90
N ALA A 282 -16.73 20.18 12.49
CA ALA A 282 -16.55 19.80 13.88
C ALA A 282 -15.19 19.08 14.04
N ALA A 283 -14.28 19.70 14.79
CA ALA A 283 -12.94 19.16 15.02
C ALA A 283 -12.74 18.71 16.47
N THR A 284 -11.95 17.65 16.65
CA THR A 284 -11.42 17.23 17.95
C THR A 284 -9.90 17.32 17.93
N MET A 285 -9.32 17.92 18.97
CA MET A 285 -7.87 17.91 19.15
C MET A 285 -7.43 16.53 19.62
N VAL A 286 -6.61 15.86 18.82
CA VAL A 286 -6.06 14.54 19.12
C VAL A 286 -4.56 14.56 18.92
N SER A 287 -3.85 13.67 19.62
CA SER A 287 -2.41 13.51 19.37
C SER A 287 -2.16 12.91 17.99
N ALA A 288 -0.99 13.19 17.40
CA ALA A 288 -0.57 12.65 16.11
C ALA A 288 -0.67 11.12 16.02
N ILE A 289 -0.27 10.41 17.07
CA ILE A 289 -0.37 8.94 17.10
C ILE A 289 -1.83 8.43 17.05
N GLU A 290 -2.77 9.15 17.66
CA GLU A 290 -4.20 8.79 17.62
C GLU A 290 -4.84 9.11 16.28
N ALA A 291 -4.42 10.20 15.63
CA ALA A 291 -4.84 10.50 14.25
C ALA A 291 -4.40 9.39 13.29
N ILE A 292 -3.14 8.93 13.38
CA ILE A 292 -2.61 7.80 12.59
C ILE A 292 -3.36 6.49 12.92
N ARG A 293 -3.69 6.24 14.19
CA ARG A 293 -4.49 5.06 14.56
C ARG A 293 -5.89 5.10 13.95
N LEU A 294 -6.53 6.27 13.93
CA LEU A 294 -7.84 6.45 13.31
C LEU A 294 -7.78 6.19 11.79
N GLU A 295 -6.72 6.65 11.13
CA GLU A 295 -6.43 6.36 9.72
C GLU A 295 -6.30 4.87 9.43
N ARG A 296 -5.45 4.18 10.19
CA ARG A 296 -5.23 2.74 10.04
C ARG A 296 -6.51 1.94 10.31
N ALA A 297 -7.31 2.35 11.30
CA ALA A 297 -8.56 1.69 11.64
C ALA A 297 -9.67 1.86 10.57
N ARG A 298 -9.71 3.02 9.89
CA ARG A 298 -10.64 3.26 8.78
C ARG A 298 -10.14 2.74 7.43
N GLY A 299 -8.84 2.50 7.31
CA GLY A 299 -8.19 1.96 6.09
C GLY A 299 -7.74 3.00 5.07
N TYR A 300 -7.80 4.30 5.37
CA TYR A 300 -7.41 5.38 4.45
C TYR A 300 -6.99 6.65 5.19
N ALA A 301 -6.13 7.46 4.55
CA ALA A 301 -5.81 8.81 5.01
C ALA A 301 -6.92 9.80 4.61
N ASP A 302 -7.18 10.79 5.45
CA ASP A 302 -8.18 11.84 5.16
C ASP A 302 -7.45 13.08 4.67
N ILE A 303 -8.23 14.04 4.19
CA ILE A 303 -7.72 15.33 3.74
C ILE A 303 -7.21 16.13 4.94
N GLU A 304 -6.00 16.66 4.82
CA GLU A 304 -5.41 17.54 5.81
C GLU A 304 -6.06 18.92 5.74
N PRO A 305 -6.58 19.47 6.86
CA PRO A 305 -7.19 20.80 6.89
C PRO A 305 -6.31 21.91 6.31
N SER A 306 -4.99 21.86 6.56
CA SER A 306 -4.01 22.84 6.08
C SER A 306 -3.73 22.78 4.58
N LEU A 307 -4.02 21.65 3.93
CA LEU A 307 -3.79 21.41 2.50
C LEU A 307 -5.10 21.07 1.77
N ALA A 308 -6.24 21.39 2.37
CA ALA A 308 -7.52 20.78 2.02
C ALA A 308 -7.92 20.99 0.56
N TRP A 309 -7.75 22.22 0.05
CA TRP A 309 -8.07 22.50 -1.35
C TRP A 309 -7.24 21.66 -2.32
N GLY A 310 -5.91 21.66 -2.15
CA GLY A 310 -4.99 20.94 -3.05
C GLY A 310 -5.23 19.43 -3.01
N GLN A 311 -5.43 18.87 -1.82
CA GLN A 311 -5.72 17.45 -1.67
C GLN A 311 -7.13 17.08 -2.16
N TRP A 312 -8.13 17.96 -2.00
CA TRP A 312 -9.47 17.73 -2.53
C TRP A 312 -9.50 17.70 -4.06
N GLN A 313 -8.71 18.55 -4.73
CA GLN A 313 -8.59 18.50 -6.20
C GLN A 313 -8.17 17.12 -6.70
N ILE A 314 -7.28 16.46 -5.97
CA ILE A 314 -6.84 15.10 -6.27
C ILE A 314 -7.96 14.11 -5.92
N ALA A 315 -8.42 14.12 -4.67
CA ALA A 315 -9.36 13.13 -4.16
C ALA A 315 -10.67 13.07 -4.95
N ARG A 316 -11.19 14.21 -5.43
CA ARG A 316 -12.42 14.26 -6.23
C ARG A 316 -12.27 13.79 -7.68
N SER A 317 -11.04 13.60 -8.14
CA SER A 317 -10.71 13.15 -9.49
C SER A 317 -10.42 11.64 -9.57
N LEU A 318 -10.33 10.99 -8.41
CA LEU A 318 -10.11 9.55 -8.27
C LEU A 318 -11.40 8.75 -8.47
#